data_AF-A0A960EIL2-F1
#
_entry.id   AF-A0A960EIL2-F1
#
_cell.length_a   1.000
_cell.length_b   1.000
_cell.length_c   1.000
_cell.angle_alpha   90.00
_cell.angle_beta   90.00
_cell.angle_gamma   90.00
#
_symmetry.space_group_name_H-M   'P 1'
#
loop_
_entity.id
_entity.type
_entity.pdbx_description
1 polymer ?
#
loop_
_entity_poly.entity_id
_entity_poly.type
_entity_poly.pdbx_seq_one_letter_code
_entity_poly.pdbx_strand_id
1 'polypeptide(L)'
;MLVAVGATACDPAKKVLAVGGTNQITVTTAPNALVSLRDRNGNLVPTLEVGETGDPVPVDARRTDENGNLVLRYIPTGYGYVVERVDSDETEPSDPVTVTRVLQTPNRSLYLNQEMTEGFGYLKTRDGTLLSYMLRLPGPIGQGPYPTVVEYSGYDPSNPYDWSGTAPSQRIANLSGYAVVGVNIRGTGCSGGSFLLWEAAQATDGYDVVETVAAQPWVKGGKVGLVGLSYPGNAAL
;
A
#
# COMPACT_ATOMS: atom_id res chain seq x y z
N MET A 1 12.77 3.97 -15.14
CA MET A 1 13.26 2.58 -15.17
C MET A 1 13.34 2.12 -13.72
N LEU A 2 12.25 1.57 -13.19
CA LEU A 2 12.21 1.02 -11.84
C LEU A 2 12.74 -0.42 -11.94
N VAL A 3 13.97 -0.66 -11.53
CA VAL A 3 14.49 -2.02 -11.44
C VAL A 3 13.93 -2.58 -10.14
N ALA A 4 12.89 -3.41 -10.25
CA ALA A 4 12.59 -4.35 -9.19
C ALA A 4 13.81 -5.27 -9.07
N VAL A 5 14.53 -5.18 -7.97
CA VAL A 5 15.62 -6.10 -7.66
C VAL A 5 14.97 -7.40 -7.22
N GLY A 6 14.49 -8.19 -8.18
CA GLY A 6 14.16 -9.58 -7.97
C GLY A 6 15.46 -10.33 -7.71
N ALA A 7 15.53 -11.09 -6.61
CA ALA A 7 16.65 -11.99 -6.37
C ALA A 7 16.68 -13.02 -7.50
N THR A 8 17.76 -13.01 -8.30
CA THR A 8 17.95 -14.05 -9.32
C THR A 8 18.55 -15.29 -8.68
N ALA A 9 18.26 -16.47 -9.23
CA ALA A 9 18.77 -17.75 -8.73
C ALA A 9 20.32 -17.85 -8.64
N CYS A 10 21.05 -16.91 -9.24
CA CYS A 10 22.51 -16.85 -9.22
C CYS A 10 23.11 -16.03 -8.06
N ASP A 11 22.29 -15.31 -7.28
CA ASP A 11 22.71 -14.65 -6.04
C ASP A 11 21.61 -14.89 -4.98
N PRO A 12 21.72 -15.96 -4.17
CA PRO A 12 20.72 -16.24 -3.16
C PRO A 12 20.65 -15.04 -2.22
N ALA A 13 19.43 -14.51 -2.01
CA ALA A 13 19.21 -13.39 -1.11
C ALA A 13 19.86 -13.69 0.24
N LYS A 14 20.97 -13.02 0.55
CA LYS A 14 21.77 -13.28 1.77
C LYS A 14 21.02 -12.96 3.06
N LYS A 15 19.91 -12.24 2.95
CA LYS A 15 19.06 -11.85 4.05
C LYS A 15 17.60 -11.83 3.61
N VAL A 16 16.69 -12.23 4.49
CA VAL A 16 15.25 -12.04 4.30
C VAL A 16 14.94 -10.54 4.43
N LEU A 17 14.28 -9.95 3.44
CA LEU A 17 13.73 -8.60 3.57
C LEU A 17 12.30 -8.71 4.07
N ALA A 18 11.97 -7.98 5.13
CA ALA A 18 10.61 -7.90 5.66
C ALA A 18 10.22 -6.45 5.93
N VAL A 19 8.97 -6.11 5.63
CA VAL A 19 8.39 -4.80 5.98
C VAL A 19 7.09 -5.03 6.73
N GLY A 20 6.99 -4.44 7.92
CA GLY A 20 5.76 -4.47 8.71
C GLY A 20 4.76 -3.43 8.22
N GLY A 21 3.50 -3.82 8.12
CA GLY A 21 2.38 -2.95 7.77
C GLY A 21 1.25 -2.99 8.80
N THR A 22 0.06 -2.56 8.40
CA THR A 22 -1.16 -2.70 9.22
C THR A 22 -1.66 -4.13 9.11
N ASN A 23 -1.64 -4.89 10.22
CA ASN A 23 -2.06 -6.30 10.28
C ASN A 23 -1.39 -7.25 9.28
N GLN A 24 -0.21 -6.90 8.77
CA GLN A 24 0.52 -7.72 7.82
C GLN A 24 2.02 -7.50 7.87
N ILE A 25 2.76 -8.46 7.31
CA ILE A 25 4.19 -8.35 7.01
C ILE A 25 4.37 -8.75 5.54
N THR A 26 5.04 -7.91 4.75
CA THR A 26 5.49 -8.29 3.41
C THR A 26 6.91 -8.84 3.50
N VAL A 27 7.20 -9.87 2.71
CA VAL A 27 8.45 -10.63 2.74
C VAL A 27 8.98 -10.75 1.31
N THR A 28 10.28 -10.52 1.16
CA THR A 28 11.02 -10.78 -0.09
C THR A 28 12.30 -11.56 0.23
N THR A 29 12.47 -12.71 -0.40
CA THR A 29 13.68 -13.55 -0.30
C THR A 29 13.85 -14.38 -1.58
N ALA A 30 14.49 -15.55 -1.52
CA ALA A 30 14.65 -16.44 -2.66
C ALA A 30 13.29 -16.98 -3.17
N PRO A 31 13.13 -17.21 -4.48
CA PRO A 31 11.95 -17.87 -5.05
C PRO A 31 11.60 -19.19 -4.38
N ASN A 32 10.29 -19.43 -4.17
CA ASN A 32 9.75 -20.66 -3.58
C ASN A 32 10.32 -21.04 -2.19
N ALA A 33 10.97 -20.10 -1.50
CA ALA A 33 11.59 -20.33 -0.21
C ALA A 33 10.53 -20.55 0.89
N LEU A 34 10.82 -21.46 1.81
CA LEU A 34 9.98 -21.72 2.97
C LEU A 34 10.42 -20.83 4.13
N VAL A 35 9.51 -19.99 4.64
CA VAL A 35 9.79 -19.05 5.73
C VAL A 35 8.86 -19.25 6.92
N SER A 36 9.33 -18.95 8.11
CA SER A 36 8.53 -18.90 9.35
C SER A 36 8.59 -17.51 9.99
N LEU A 37 7.63 -17.23 10.88
CA LEU A 37 7.54 -15.98 11.61
C LEU A 37 7.83 -16.20 13.10
N ARG A 38 8.71 -15.38 13.67
CA ARG A 38 9.04 -15.38 15.10
C ARG A 38 8.57 -14.10 15.76
N ASP A 39 8.10 -14.19 17.00
CA ASP A 39 7.88 -13.01 17.85
C ASP A 39 9.22 -12.46 18.41
N ARG A 40 9.15 -11.34 19.13
CA ARG A 40 10.32 -10.71 19.76
C ARG A 40 11.08 -11.57 20.77
N ASN A 41 10.44 -12.64 21.28
CA ASN A 41 11.02 -13.55 22.24
C ASN A 41 11.56 -14.83 21.55
N GLY A 42 11.47 -14.91 20.22
CA GLY A 42 11.86 -16.09 19.44
C GLY A 42 10.80 -17.20 19.39
N ASN A 43 9.58 -16.95 19.86
CA ASN A 43 8.51 -17.94 19.76
C ASN A 43 7.97 -17.99 18.33
N LEU A 44 7.60 -19.18 17.87
CA LEU A 44 6.91 -19.36 16.59
C LEU A 44 5.55 -18.67 16.62
N VAL A 45 5.22 -17.94 15.55
CA VAL A 45 3.93 -17.31 15.33
C VAL A 45 3.31 -17.97 14.10
N PRO A 46 2.33 -18.88 14.27
CA PRO A 46 1.61 -19.46 13.15
C PRO A 46 0.99 -18.38 12.27
N THR A 47 1.11 -18.53 10.97
CA THR A 47 0.53 -17.63 9.96
C THR A 47 -0.63 -18.31 9.28
N LEU A 48 -1.45 -17.57 8.54
CA LEU A 48 -2.63 -18.13 7.88
C LEU A 48 -2.35 -18.42 6.41
N GLU A 49 -2.72 -19.61 5.94
CA GLU A 49 -2.80 -19.98 4.54
C GLU A 49 -4.24 -20.31 4.17
N VAL A 50 -4.67 -19.92 2.97
CA VAL A 50 -6.01 -20.27 2.49
C VAL A 50 -5.94 -21.69 1.93
N GLY A 51 -6.56 -22.64 2.63
CA GLY A 51 -6.62 -24.04 2.20
C GLY A 51 -7.59 -24.26 1.03
N GLU A 52 -7.72 -25.51 0.58
CA GLU A 52 -8.62 -25.89 -0.53
C GLU A 52 -10.09 -25.55 -0.28
N THR A 53 -10.52 -25.50 0.99
CA THR A 53 -11.90 -25.15 1.38
C THR A 53 -12.16 -23.64 1.37
N GLY A 54 -11.12 -22.81 1.20
CA GLY A 54 -11.21 -21.35 1.32
C GLY A 54 -11.09 -20.82 2.75
N ASP A 55 -11.08 -21.69 3.76
CA ASP A 55 -10.89 -21.29 5.15
C ASP A 55 -9.41 -21.03 5.45
N PRO A 56 -9.07 -19.96 6.19
CA PRO A 56 -7.71 -19.74 6.64
C PRO A 56 -7.30 -20.81 7.67
N VAL A 57 -6.23 -21.55 7.38
CA VAL A 57 -5.66 -22.56 8.27
C VAL A 57 -4.33 -22.05 8.83
N PRO A 58 -4.09 -22.17 10.14
CA PRO A 58 -2.78 -21.87 10.72
C PRO A 58 -1.70 -22.82 10.20
N VAL A 59 -0.58 -22.26 9.77
CA VAL A 59 0.61 -22.98 9.34
C VAL A 59 1.86 -22.35 9.96
N ASP A 60 2.82 -23.19 10.32
CA ASP A 60 4.07 -22.80 10.97
C ASP A 60 5.06 -22.16 9.97
N ALA A 61 4.92 -22.48 8.69
CA ALA A 61 5.75 -21.93 7.63
C ALA A 61 4.93 -21.75 6.34
N ARG A 62 5.32 -20.77 5.53
CA ARG A 62 4.69 -20.40 4.25
C ARG A 62 5.76 -20.34 3.16
N ARG A 63 5.39 -20.69 1.93
CA ARG A 63 6.28 -20.50 0.77
C ARG A 63 6.09 -19.11 0.16
N THR A 64 7.20 -18.49 -0.21
CA THR A 64 7.17 -17.37 -1.15
C THR A 64 6.77 -17.84 -2.54
N ASP A 65 6.28 -16.93 -3.37
CA ASP A 65 5.97 -17.21 -4.77
C ASP A 65 7.24 -17.44 -5.62
N GLU A 66 7.02 -17.66 -6.92
CA GLU A 66 8.07 -17.85 -7.93
C GLU A 66 8.99 -16.63 -8.10
N ASN A 67 8.58 -15.47 -7.59
CA ASN A 67 9.35 -14.23 -7.60
C ASN A 67 9.99 -13.92 -6.24
N GLY A 68 9.83 -14.82 -5.25
CA GLY A 68 10.40 -14.67 -3.91
C GLY A 68 9.60 -13.77 -2.99
N ASN A 69 8.33 -13.48 -3.29
CA ASN A 69 7.48 -12.61 -2.49
C ASN A 69 6.42 -13.38 -1.69
N LEU A 70 6.07 -12.84 -0.52
CA LEU A 70 5.01 -13.36 0.33
C LEU A 70 4.39 -12.25 1.16
N VAL A 71 3.09 -12.35 1.41
CA VAL A 71 2.39 -11.47 2.36
C VAL A 71 1.79 -12.30 3.47
N LEU A 72 2.32 -12.12 4.66
CA LEU A 72 1.80 -12.69 5.89
C LEU A 72 0.69 -11.79 6.40
N ARG A 73 -0.56 -12.22 6.25
CA ARG A 73 -1.75 -11.44 6.64
C ARG A 73 -2.24 -11.81 8.02
N TYR A 74 -3.06 -10.93 8.59
CA TYR A 74 -3.71 -11.10 9.90
C TYR A 74 -2.72 -11.25 11.04
N ILE A 75 -1.54 -10.65 10.91
CA ILE A 75 -0.54 -10.67 11.97
C ILE A 75 -1.02 -9.75 13.10
N PRO A 76 -1.00 -10.21 14.36
CA PRO A 76 -1.34 -9.37 15.50
C PRO A 76 -0.44 -8.13 15.56
N THR A 77 -0.99 -7.04 16.09
CA THR A 77 -0.19 -5.85 16.38
C THR A 77 0.93 -6.19 17.37
N GLY A 78 2.14 -5.78 17.05
CA GLY A 78 3.32 -6.08 17.85
C GLY A 78 4.60 -5.55 17.22
N TYR A 79 5.69 -5.61 17.96
CA TYR A 79 7.00 -5.18 17.50
C TYR A 79 8.03 -6.30 17.71
N GLY A 80 9.08 -6.27 16.92
CA GLY A 80 10.18 -7.23 17.02
C GLY A 80 9.92 -8.55 16.32
N TYR A 81 8.98 -8.59 15.36
CA TYR A 81 8.76 -9.77 14.55
C TYR A 81 9.94 -10.03 13.63
N VAL A 82 10.37 -11.28 13.49
CA VAL A 82 11.46 -11.66 12.59
C VAL A 82 10.98 -12.75 11.65
N VAL A 83 11.29 -12.60 10.36
CA VAL A 83 11.02 -13.63 9.34
C VAL A 83 12.32 -14.36 9.04
N GLU A 84 12.30 -15.68 9.13
CA GLU A 84 13.48 -16.53 8.88
C GLU A 84 13.15 -17.59 7.84
N ARG A 85 14.14 -17.94 7.02
CA ARG A 85 14.05 -19.13 6.17
C ARG A 85 14.25 -20.37 7.02
N VAL A 86 13.43 -21.38 6.78
CA VAL A 86 13.52 -22.69 7.46
C VAL A 86 14.07 -23.78 6.54
N ASP A 87 14.26 -23.46 5.26
CA ASP A 87 14.83 -24.33 4.24
C ASP A 87 16.31 -24.03 3.92
N SER A 88 16.90 -23.04 4.59
CA SER A 88 18.31 -22.65 4.42
C SER A 88 18.83 -21.95 5.68
N ASP A 89 20.02 -22.33 6.12
CA ASP A 89 20.79 -21.72 7.20
C ASP A 89 21.83 -20.69 6.70
N GLU A 90 22.02 -20.59 5.38
CA GLU A 90 22.90 -19.61 4.73
C GLU A 90 22.26 -18.22 4.56
N THR A 91 20.96 -18.10 4.83
CA THR A 91 20.23 -16.84 4.70
C THR A 91 19.99 -16.21 6.07
N GLU A 92 20.48 -14.99 6.27
CA GLU A 92 20.22 -14.23 7.50
C GLU A 92 18.71 -13.94 7.66
N PRO A 93 18.16 -14.02 8.87
CA PRO A 93 16.79 -13.57 9.15
C PRO A 93 16.59 -12.08 8.86
N SER A 94 15.33 -11.66 8.77
CA SER A 94 15.00 -10.25 8.57
C SER A 94 15.42 -9.38 9.74
N ASP A 95 15.57 -8.08 9.48
CA ASP A 95 15.56 -7.13 10.59
C ASP A 95 14.20 -7.20 11.32
N PRO A 96 14.16 -6.91 12.64
CA PRO A 96 12.91 -6.94 13.38
C PRO A 96 11.92 -5.89 12.84
N VAL A 97 10.68 -6.32 12.55
CA VAL A 97 9.62 -5.46 12.00
C VAL A 97 8.51 -5.20 13.02
N THR A 98 7.74 -4.13 12.77
CA THR A 98 6.58 -3.75 13.58
C THR A 98 5.30 -3.89 12.77
N VAL A 99 4.33 -4.62 13.32
CA VAL A 99 2.97 -4.69 12.77
C VAL A 99 2.11 -3.70 13.53
N THR A 100 1.54 -2.73 12.82
CA THR A 100 0.79 -1.63 13.40
C THR A 100 -0.70 -1.96 13.50
N ARG A 101 -1.40 -1.25 14.39
CA ARG A 101 -2.87 -1.28 14.49
C ARG A 101 -3.49 -0.24 13.55
N VAL A 102 -4.73 -0.46 13.12
CA VAL A 102 -5.46 0.41 12.18
C VAL A 102 -5.46 1.89 12.60
N LEU A 103 -5.74 2.16 13.88
CA LEU A 103 -5.84 3.54 14.40
C LEU A 103 -4.49 4.17 14.79
N GLN A 104 -3.37 3.51 14.52
CA GLN A 104 -2.06 4.11 14.71
C GLN A 104 -1.75 5.01 13.52
N THR A 105 -1.39 6.26 13.77
CA THR A 105 -1.01 7.22 12.73
C THR A 105 0.50 7.43 12.72
N PRO A 106 1.15 7.53 11.54
CA PRO A 106 2.57 7.86 11.45
C PRO A 106 2.82 9.33 11.82
N ASN A 107 4.09 9.74 11.88
CA ASN A 107 4.45 11.14 12.07
C ASN A 107 3.95 11.98 10.89
N ARG A 108 3.37 13.15 11.17
CA ARG A 108 2.87 14.10 10.16
C ARG A 108 3.92 14.51 9.12
N SER A 109 5.21 14.44 9.46
CA SER A 109 6.29 14.67 8.49
C SER A 109 6.24 13.72 7.30
N LEU A 110 5.66 12.52 7.43
CA LEU A 110 5.42 11.62 6.30
C LEU A 110 4.61 12.32 5.20
N TYR A 111 3.60 13.11 5.58
CA TYR A 111 2.70 13.76 4.65
C TYR A 111 3.25 15.11 4.17
N LEU A 112 3.81 15.90 5.09
CA LEU A 112 4.34 17.24 4.79
C LEU A 112 5.58 17.23 3.88
N ASN A 113 6.33 16.14 3.85
CA ASN A 113 7.54 16.01 3.05
C ASN A 113 7.30 15.48 1.63
N GLN A 114 6.04 15.22 1.26
CA GLN A 114 5.67 14.73 -0.07
C GLN A 114 5.13 15.88 -0.89
N GLU A 115 5.67 16.04 -2.10
CA GLU A 115 5.17 16.99 -3.10
C GLU A 115 4.45 16.22 -4.19
N MET A 116 3.20 16.63 -4.47
CA MET A 116 2.40 16.07 -5.55
C MET A 116 2.40 17.03 -6.74
N THR A 117 2.83 16.54 -7.89
CA THR A 117 2.79 17.26 -9.17
C THR A 117 1.53 16.90 -9.96
N GLU A 118 1.06 17.83 -10.79
CA GLU A 118 -0.03 17.58 -11.74
C GLU A 118 0.32 16.42 -12.69
N GLY A 119 -0.69 15.62 -13.05
CA GLY A 119 -0.53 14.41 -13.85
C GLY A 119 -0.35 13.14 -13.00
N PHE A 120 0.23 12.11 -13.63
CA PHE A 120 0.45 10.82 -13.01
C PHE A 120 1.68 10.82 -12.11
N GLY A 121 1.55 10.26 -10.92
CA GLY A 121 2.64 10.17 -9.97
C GLY A 121 2.41 9.10 -8.91
N TYR A 122 3.22 9.14 -7.86
CA TYR A 122 3.14 8.22 -6.74
C TYR A 122 3.18 8.98 -5.42
N LEU A 123 2.36 8.54 -4.47
CA LEU A 123 2.48 8.91 -3.06
C LEU A 123 2.93 7.71 -2.24
N LYS A 124 3.61 7.96 -1.14
CA LYS A 124 4.15 6.94 -0.23
C LYS A 124 3.29 6.84 1.03
N THR A 125 2.87 5.62 1.35
CA THR A 125 2.09 5.28 2.56
C THR A 125 3.02 5.02 3.75
N ARG A 126 2.43 4.80 4.93
CA ARG A 126 3.15 4.54 6.20
C ARG A 126 4.07 3.32 6.19
N ASP A 127 3.74 2.28 5.42
CA ASP A 127 4.55 1.07 5.26
C ASP A 127 5.54 1.19 4.09
N GLY A 128 5.57 2.36 3.45
CA GLY A 128 6.43 2.66 2.31
C GLY A 128 5.90 2.18 0.96
N THR A 129 4.71 1.59 0.90
CA THR A 129 4.05 1.26 -0.35
C THR A 129 3.81 2.52 -1.17
N LEU A 130 4.11 2.46 -2.47
CA LEU A 130 3.82 3.54 -3.39
C LEU A 130 2.45 3.30 -4.03
N LEU A 131 1.53 4.25 -3.85
CA LEU A 131 0.24 4.26 -4.51
C LEU A 131 0.28 5.22 -5.68
N SER A 132 -0.14 4.74 -6.85
CA SER A 132 -0.24 5.56 -8.04
C SER A 132 -1.42 6.52 -7.93
N TYR A 133 -1.20 7.76 -8.33
CA TYR A 133 -2.23 8.79 -8.39
C TYR A 133 -2.24 9.45 -9.78
N MET A 134 -3.39 10.01 -10.13
CA MET A 134 -3.53 10.96 -11.23
C MET A 134 -4.16 12.23 -10.70
N LEU A 135 -3.37 13.32 -10.69
CA LEU A 135 -3.80 14.65 -10.25
C LEU A 135 -4.25 15.45 -11.47
N ARG A 136 -5.52 15.86 -11.47
CA ARG A 136 -6.08 16.74 -12.50
C ARG A 136 -6.58 18.02 -11.84
N LEU A 137 -5.95 19.14 -12.16
CA LEU A 137 -6.31 20.45 -11.60
C LEU A 137 -7.35 21.14 -12.51
N PRO A 138 -8.20 22.03 -11.96
CA PRO A 138 -9.14 22.82 -12.74
C PRO A 138 -8.47 24.08 -13.36
N GLY A 139 -7.20 24.32 -13.03
CA GLY A 139 -6.38 25.44 -13.49
C GLY A 139 -4.93 25.27 -13.05
N PRO A 140 -4.03 26.22 -13.38
CA PRO A 140 -2.60 26.10 -13.07
C PRO A 140 -2.34 25.96 -11.57
N ILE A 141 -1.45 25.05 -11.16
CA ILE A 141 -1.17 24.74 -9.74
C ILE A 141 -0.88 25.96 -8.85
N GLY A 142 -0.20 26.99 -9.38
CA GLY A 142 0.11 28.23 -8.67
C GLY A 142 -1.04 29.23 -8.56
N GLN A 143 -2.17 28.98 -9.23
CA GLN A 143 -3.40 29.79 -9.16
C GLN A 143 -4.46 29.16 -8.24
N GLY A 144 -4.12 28.09 -7.55
CA GLY A 144 -4.90 27.58 -6.43
C GLY A 144 -4.94 28.55 -5.24
N PRO A 145 -5.46 28.11 -4.08
CA PRO A 145 -5.81 26.73 -3.77
C PRO A 145 -7.22 26.35 -4.23
N TYR A 146 -7.39 25.11 -4.67
CA TYR A 146 -8.63 24.57 -5.22
C TYR A 146 -9.39 23.74 -4.19
N PRO A 147 -10.73 23.73 -4.20
CA PRO A 147 -11.45 22.70 -3.48
C PRO A 147 -11.06 21.32 -4.08
N THR A 148 -10.87 20.31 -3.24
CA THR A 148 -10.22 19.06 -3.65
C THR A 148 -11.05 17.85 -3.27
N VAL A 149 -11.16 16.91 -4.20
CA VAL A 149 -11.72 15.58 -3.95
C VAL A 149 -10.74 14.48 -4.33
N VAL A 150 -10.78 13.40 -3.57
CA VAL A 150 -10.05 12.16 -3.84
C VAL A 150 -11.05 11.07 -4.22
N GLU A 151 -10.72 10.31 -5.26
CA GLU A 151 -11.37 9.05 -5.56
C GLU A 151 -10.36 7.92 -5.35
N TYR A 152 -10.55 7.12 -4.30
CA TYR A 152 -9.69 6.02 -3.92
C TYR A 152 -10.38 4.69 -4.26
N SER A 153 -9.81 3.89 -5.17
CA SER A 153 -10.51 2.71 -5.72
C SER A 153 -9.58 1.62 -6.24
N GLY A 154 -10.07 0.38 -6.25
CA GLY A 154 -9.44 -0.76 -6.92
C GLY A 154 -9.79 -0.88 -8.40
N TYR A 155 -10.61 0.04 -8.94
CA TYR A 155 -10.79 0.22 -10.40
C TYR A 155 -9.58 0.95 -10.99
N ASP A 156 -9.75 1.95 -11.86
CA ASP A 156 -8.63 2.65 -12.49
C ASP A 156 -8.72 4.19 -12.36
N PRO A 157 -8.84 4.73 -11.13
CA PRO A 157 -8.95 6.17 -10.94
C PRO A 157 -7.63 6.90 -11.24
N SER A 158 -6.47 6.24 -11.13
CA SER A 158 -5.16 6.83 -11.43
C SER A 158 -4.74 6.69 -12.90
N ASN A 159 -5.66 6.33 -13.80
CA ASN A 159 -5.39 6.17 -15.22
C ASN A 159 -4.70 7.43 -15.81
N PRO A 160 -3.48 7.32 -16.37
CA PRO A 160 -2.71 8.44 -16.89
C PRO A 160 -3.10 8.87 -18.31
N TYR A 161 -3.95 8.09 -18.99
CA TYR A 161 -4.42 8.40 -20.33
C TYR A 161 -5.44 9.56 -20.29
N ASP A 162 -6.16 9.75 -21.39
CA ASP A 162 -7.21 10.76 -21.47
C ASP A 162 -8.31 10.51 -20.41
N TRP A 163 -9.38 11.29 -20.46
CA TRP A 163 -10.49 11.10 -19.54
C TRP A 163 -11.20 9.74 -19.72
N SER A 164 -10.84 8.90 -20.70
CA SER A 164 -11.40 7.56 -20.85
C SER A 164 -11.16 6.71 -19.61
N GLY A 165 -12.13 5.88 -19.23
CA GLY A 165 -12.08 5.11 -17.98
C GLY A 165 -12.19 5.92 -16.69
N THR A 166 -12.04 7.26 -16.73
CA THR A 166 -12.20 8.12 -15.55
C THR A 166 -13.65 8.10 -15.07
N ALA A 167 -13.86 7.84 -13.78
CA ALA A 167 -15.19 7.75 -13.22
C ALA A 167 -15.99 9.06 -13.43
N PRO A 168 -17.32 8.98 -13.60
CA PRO A 168 -18.17 10.16 -13.75
C PRO A 168 -18.00 11.18 -12.61
N SER A 169 -17.79 10.72 -11.38
CA SER A 169 -17.51 11.55 -10.19
C SER A 169 -16.33 12.48 -10.39
N GLN A 170 -15.21 11.96 -10.89
CA GLN A 170 -14.01 12.74 -11.18
C GLN A 170 -14.26 13.80 -12.25
N ARG A 171 -14.92 13.43 -13.36
CA ARG A 171 -15.22 14.36 -14.46
C ARG A 171 -16.14 15.49 -14.01
N ILE A 172 -17.23 15.15 -13.32
CA ILE A 172 -18.21 16.14 -12.82
C ILE A 172 -17.55 17.08 -11.81
N ALA A 173 -16.73 16.56 -10.89
CA ALA A 173 -16.02 17.38 -9.92
C ALA A 173 -15.03 18.34 -10.59
N ASN A 174 -14.21 17.86 -11.53
CA ASN A 174 -13.23 18.71 -12.21
C ASN A 174 -13.89 19.81 -13.05
N LEU A 175 -14.94 19.47 -13.80
CA LEU A 175 -15.75 20.46 -14.53
C LEU A 175 -16.43 21.48 -13.61
N SER A 176 -16.66 21.13 -12.34
CA SER A 176 -17.20 22.02 -11.30
C SER A 176 -16.12 22.84 -10.59
N GLY A 177 -14.87 22.81 -11.05
CA GLY A 177 -13.77 23.61 -10.51
C GLY A 177 -13.03 22.97 -9.33
N TYR A 178 -13.13 21.64 -9.15
CA TYR A 178 -12.37 20.92 -8.13
C TYR A 178 -11.06 20.36 -8.69
N ALA A 179 -10.01 20.38 -7.87
CA ALA A 179 -8.88 19.48 -8.06
C ALA A 179 -9.31 18.06 -7.76
N VAL A 180 -8.97 17.12 -8.65
CA VAL A 180 -9.34 15.71 -8.53
C VAL A 180 -8.08 14.87 -8.44
N VAL A 181 -8.00 14.04 -7.41
CA VAL A 181 -6.92 13.08 -7.21
C VAL A 181 -7.52 11.68 -7.30
N GLY A 182 -7.30 11.00 -8.42
CA GLY A 182 -7.66 9.59 -8.56
C GLY A 182 -6.52 8.71 -8.06
N VAL A 183 -6.76 7.83 -7.09
CA VAL A 183 -5.73 7.00 -6.45
C VAL A 183 -6.11 5.53 -6.52
N ASN A 184 -5.20 4.71 -7.05
CA ASN A 184 -5.39 3.27 -7.05
C ASN A 184 -5.09 2.67 -5.67
N ILE A 185 -5.93 1.73 -5.24
CA ILE A 185 -5.70 0.93 -4.04
C ILE A 185 -4.44 0.09 -4.22
N ARG A 186 -3.74 -0.20 -3.11
CA ARG A 186 -2.58 -1.11 -3.10
C ARG A 186 -2.86 -2.41 -3.87
N GLY A 187 -1.86 -2.86 -4.62
CA GLY A 187 -1.95 -4.07 -5.45
C GLY A 187 -2.91 -3.96 -6.65
N THR A 188 -3.38 -2.76 -7.00
CA THR A 188 -4.24 -2.52 -8.17
C THR A 188 -3.65 -1.45 -9.09
N GLY A 189 -3.97 -1.51 -10.39
CA GLY A 189 -3.44 -0.57 -11.37
C GLY A 189 -1.92 -0.53 -11.35
N CYS A 190 -1.34 0.66 -11.23
CA CYS A 190 0.09 0.86 -11.08
C CYS A 190 0.56 0.96 -9.61
N SER A 191 -0.34 0.78 -8.64
CA SER A 191 0.03 0.84 -7.22
C SER A 191 0.78 -0.40 -6.77
N GLY A 192 1.81 -0.20 -5.96
CA GLY A 192 2.54 -1.29 -5.33
C GLY A 192 1.75 -1.99 -4.22
N GLY A 193 2.40 -2.92 -3.55
CA GLY A 193 1.79 -3.71 -2.48
C GLY A 193 1.02 -4.91 -3.03
N SER A 194 0.10 -5.42 -2.23
CA SER A 194 -0.74 -6.58 -2.58
C SER A 194 -2.19 -6.24 -2.33
N PHE A 195 -3.09 -6.92 -3.04
CA PHE A 195 -4.51 -6.70 -2.94
C PHE A 195 -5.17 -7.78 -2.10
N LEU A 196 -5.92 -7.38 -1.08
CA LEU A 196 -6.97 -8.19 -0.49
C LEU A 196 -8.19 -7.30 -0.23
N LEU A 197 -9.36 -7.76 -0.68
CA LEU A 197 -10.60 -7.02 -0.53
C LEU A 197 -10.90 -6.75 0.95
N TRP A 198 -11.09 -5.48 1.31
CA TRP A 198 -11.43 -5.02 2.67
C TRP A 198 -10.35 -5.25 3.73
N GLU A 199 -9.09 -5.27 3.32
CA GLU A 199 -7.99 -5.39 4.29
C GLU A 199 -7.77 -4.09 5.07
N ALA A 200 -7.31 -4.23 6.32
CA ALA A 200 -7.03 -3.09 7.19
C ALA A 200 -5.97 -2.14 6.62
N ALA A 201 -5.01 -2.67 5.85
CA ALA A 201 -3.99 -1.90 5.17
C ALA A 201 -4.58 -0.91 4.14
N GLN A 202 -5.63 -1.32 3.41
CA GLN A 202 -6.35 -0.48 2.46
C GLN A 202 -7.03 0.71 3.17
N ALA A 203 -7.63 0.49 4.34
CA ALA A 203 -8.23 1.58 5.11
C ALA A 203 -7.16 2.59 5.60
N THR A 204 -6.03 2.08 6.09
CA THR A 204 -4.93 2.95 6.54
C THR A 204 -4.24 3.69 5.40
N ASP A 205 -4.22 3.12 4.21
CA ASP A 205 -3.76 3.80 3.00
C ASP A 205 -4.68 4.95 2.62
N GLY A 206 -6.00 4.75 2.68
CA GLY A 206 -6.97 5.81 2.43
C GLY A 206 -6.75 7.02 3.36
N TYR A 207 -6.43 6.77 4.63
CA TYR A 207 -6.02 7.82 5.57
C TYR A 207 -4.73 8.52 5.12
N ASP A 208 -3.70 7.75 4.76
CA ASP A 208 -2.41 8.32 4.32
C ASP A 208 -2.57 9.16 3.04
N VAL A 209 -3.44 8.73 2.12
CA VAL A 209 -3.79 9.48 0.91
C VAL A 209 -4.43 10.82 1.27
N VAL A 210 -5.47 10.81 2.13
CA VAL A 210 -6.18 12.03 2.54
C VAL A 210 -5.22 13.02 3.19
N GLU A 211 -4.40 12.57 4.14
CA GLU A 211 -3.45 13.44 4.83
C GLU A 211 -2.36 13.98 3.90
N THR A 212 -1.86 13.15 2.97
CA THR A 212 -0.85 13.57 1.97
C THR A 212 -1.41 14.63 1.03
N VAL A 213 -2.64 14.43 0.54
CA VAL A 213 -3.31 15.40 -0.34
C VAL A 213 -3.63 16.68 0.43
N ALA A 214 -4.18 16.58 1.64
CA ALA A 214 -4.49 17.72 2.50
C ALA A 214 -3.27 18.59 2.86
N ALA A 215 -2.07 17.99 2.87
CA ALA A 215 -0.82 18.68 3.12
C ALA A 215 -0.35 19.55 1.94
N GLN A 216 -0.92 19.39 0.74
CA GLN A 216 -0.45 20.11 -0.45
C GLN A 216 -0.88 21.59 -0.44
N PRO A 217 -0.01 22.53 -0.86
CA PRO A 217 -0.29 23.97 -0.80
C PRO A 217 -1.43 24.41 -1.73
N TRP A 218 -1.71 23.63 -2.79
CA TRP A 218 -2.79 23.88 -3.73
C TRP A 218 -4.16 23.38 -3.25
N VAL A 219 -4.27 22.77 -2.07
CA VAL A 219 -5.55 22.31 -1.50
C VAL A 219 -6.19 23.38 -0.63
N LYS A 220 -7.44 23.75 -0.93
CA LYS A 220 -8.15 24.84 -0.27
C LYS A 220 -8.39 24.54 1.21
N GLY A 221 -7.64 25.23 2.05
CA GLY A 221 -7.73 25.12 3.51
C GLY A 221 -7.29 23.75 4.05
N GLY A 222 -6.53 22.98 3.27
CA GLY A 222 -6.12 21.61 3.64
C GLY A 222 -7.31 20.67 3.87
N LYS A 223 -8.44 20.90 3.18
CA LYS A 223 -9.65 20.07 3.29
C LYS A 223 -9.85 19.26 2.02
N VAL A 224 -10.04 17.96 2.20
CA VAL A 224 -10.25 16.99 1.12
C VAL A 224 -11.60 16.31 1.33
N GLY A 225 -12.38 16.18 0.25
CA GLY A 225 -13.56 15.32 0.22
C GLY A 225 -13.25 13.97 -0.44
N LEU A 226 -13.95 12.92 -0.06
CA LEU A 226 -13.93 11.65 -0.79
C LEU A 226 -15.16 11.56 -1.71
N VAL A 227 -14.99 11.04 -2.92
CA VAL A 227 -16.06 10.88 -3.91
C VAL A 227 -16.01 9.51 -4.59
N GLY A 228 -17.15 9.08 -5.12
CA GLY A 228 -17.29 7.88 -5.94
C GLY A 228 -18.53 7.07 -5.61
N LEU A 229 -18.81 6.06 -6.45
CA LEU A 229 -19.93 5.13 -6.31
C LEU A 229 -19.40 3.69 -6.34
N SER A 230 -20.06 2.75 -5.66
CA SER A 230 -19.65 1.34 -5.57
C SER A 230 -18.36 1.20 -4.78
N TYR A 231 -17.29 0.65 -5.36
CA TYR A 231 -16.04 0.42 -4.65
C TYR A 231 -15.44 1.70 -4.05
N PRO A 232 -15.27 2.83 -4.78
CA PRO A 232 -14.81 4.08 -4.17
C PRO A 232 -15.81 4.67 -3.15
N GLY A 233 -17.10 4.38 -3.29
CA GLY A 233 -18.09 4.76 -2.28
C GLY A 233 -17.91 4.00 -0.96
N ASN A 234 -17.62 2.70 -1.03
CA ASN A 234 -17.29 1.90 0.16
C ASN A 234 -15.93 2.28 0.74
N ALA A 235 -14.94 2.62 -0.09
CA ALA A 235 -13.63 3.06 0.38
C ALA A 235 -13.67 4.44 1.08
N ALA A 236 -14.76 5.19 0.93
CA ALA A 236 -14.99 6.46 1.61
C ALA A 236 -15.70 6.33 2.96
N LEU A 237 -16.16 5.14 3.34
CA LEU A 237 -16.79 4.83 4.64
C LEU A 237 -15.75 4.37 5.66
#